data_AF-A0A212A768-F1
#
_entry.id   AF-A0A212A768-F1
#
_cell.length_a   1.000
_cell.length_b   1.000
_cell.length_c   1.000
_cell.angle_alpha   90.00
_cell.angle_beta   90.00
_cell.angle_gamma   90.00
#
_symmetry.space_group_name_H-M   'P 1'
#
loop_
_entity.id
_entity.type
_entity.pdbx_description
1 polymer ?
#
loop_
_entity_poly.entity_id
_entity_poly.type
_entity_poly.pdbx_seq_one_letter_code
_entity_poly.pdbx_strand_id
1 'polypeptide(L)'
;MTLPKAFEALRLPAIAAPMFLTSGPDLVVEVCRSGVVGTFPALNQRSTEGFVAWLEEIKARLEAFDTPAPYGVNLIVHRSNPRLRADLEEVVRHRVPLVITSLGAVADVVDAVHSYGGLVFHDVISRRHAEKAVEAGVDGIIAVAAGAGGHAGQISPFALVSEIRAIFDGAIALSGAMSTGAHIAAARAMGADLAYLGTRFLTTREAMVSLAQKEMTVAARAADILYTPAISGVGANFLAQSVVAAGMDPANLQSHGALDMGNEAKVWRDVWSAGQGVGSLGDIPGAAELCDRLALQYAEAMTRLARDPFAGR
;
A
#
# COMPACT_ATOMS: atom_id res chain seq x y z
N MET A 1 10.41 -13.44 -13.49
CA MET A 1 10.38 -12.07 -12.94
C MET A 1 10.02 -11.17 -14.08
N THR A 2 8.84 -10.58 -14.00
CA THR A 2 8.17 -9.87 -15.11
C THR A 2 7.77 -8.51 -14.57
N LEU A 3 8.75 -7.79 -14.01
CA LEU A 3 8.57 -6.42 -13.57
C LEU A 3 8.28 -5.56 -14.82
N PRO A 4 7.21 -4.75 -14.82
CA PRO A 4 6.99 -3.78 -15.89
C PRO A 4 8.20 -2.88 -16.06
N LYS A 5 8.50 -2.51 -17.31
CA LYS A 5 9.68 -1.68 -17.65
C LYS A 5 9.78 -0.40 -16.82
N ALA A 6 8.64 0.20 -16.46
CA ALA A 6 8.57 1.39 -15.61
C ALA A 6 9.21 1.20 -14.22
N PHE A 7 9.37 -0.05 -13.75
CA PHE A 7 9.88 -0.38 -12.43
C PHE A 7 11.31 -0.96 -12.45
N GLU A 8 11.93 -1.12 -13.62
CA GLU A 8 13.30 -1.66 -13.74
C GLU A 8 14.37 -0.72 -13.15
N ALA A 9 14.11 0.59 -13.17
CA ALA A 9 15.03 1.61 -12.67
C ALA A 9 14.82 1.96 -11.19
N LEU A 10 13.93 1.26 -10.48
CA LEU A 10 13.73 1.51 -9.05
C LEU A 10 15.00 1.21 -8.27
N ARG A 11 15.31 2.08 -7.30
CA ARG A 11 16.43 1.88 -6.38
C ARG A 11 16.19 0.71 -5.42
N LEU A 12 14.93 0.41 -5.16
CA LEU A 12 14.49 -0.62 -4.23
C LEU A 12 13.20 -1.25 -4.79
N PRO A 13 13.03 -2.59 -4.75
CA PRO A 13 11.83 -3.25 -5.26
C PRO A 13 10.68 -3.09 -4.25
N ALA A 14 10.19 -1.86 -4.10
CA ALA A 14 9.18 -1.51 -3.13
C ALA A 14 8.25 -0.40 -3.63
N ILE A 15 7.03 -0.42 -3.08
CA ILE A 15 6.01 0.60 -3.24
C ILE A 15 5.64 1.09 -1.83
N ALA A 16 5.62 2.41 -1.62
CA ALA A 16 4.96 3.01 -0.46
C ALA A 16 3.45 2.97 -0.70
N ALA A 17 2.75 2.19 0.13
CA ALA A 17 1.34 1.92 -0.05
C ALA A 17 0.48 3.20 0.06
N PRO A 18 -0.65 3.28 -0.66
CA PRO A 18 -1.59 4.36 -0.58
C PRO A 18 -2.37 4.17 0.72
N MET A 19 -2.26 5.13 1.62
CA MET A 19 -2.86 5.07 2.94
C MET A 19 -3.88 6.19 3.10
N PHE A 20 -5.12 5.80 3.43
CA PHE A 20 -6.21 6.74 3.60
C PHE A 20 -5.89 7.78 4.69
N LEU A 21 -6.14 9.06 4.39
CA LEU A 21 -5.81 10.24 5.21
C LEU A 21 -4.32 10.42 5.56
N THR A 22 -3.43 9.57 5.04
CA THR A 22 -2.01 9.53 5.42
C THR A 22 -1.10 9.91 4.24
N SER A 23 -1.32 9.30 3.08
CA SER A 23 -0.51 9.58 1.88
C SER A 23 -0.96 10.87 1.21
N GLY A 24 -0.12 11.90 1.24
CA GLY A 24 -0.31 13.17 0.53
C GLY A 24 0.83 13.49 -0.43
N PRO A 25 0.77 14.63 -1.14
CA PRO A 25 1.77 15.04 -2.13
C PRO A 25 3.20 15.03 -1.61
N ASP A 26 3.44 15.53 -0.39
CA ASP A 26 4.78 15.54 0.20
C ASP A 26 5.38 14.15 0.34
N LEU A 27 4.63 13.20 0.92
CA LEU A 27 5.10 11.82 1.05
C LEU A 27 5.36 11.18 -0.32
N VAL A 28 4.43 11.36 -1.27
CA VAL A 28 4.54 10.76 -2.61
C VAL A 28 5.76 11.31 -3.34
N VAL A 29 5.94 12.62 -3.39
CA VAL A 29 7.07 13.27 -4.08
C VAL A 29 8.40 12.84 -3.47
N GLU A 30 8.50 12.83 -2.14
CA GLU A 30 9.72 12.45 -1.43
C GLU A 30 10.10 10.98 -1.66
N VAL A 31 9.13 10.08 -1.69
CA VAL A 31 9.35 8.66 -1.99
C VAL A 31 9.77 8.47 -3.46
N CYS A 32 9.04 9.09 -4.39
CA CYS A 32 9.32 9.01 -5.83
C CYS A 32 10.70 9.54 -6.20
N ARG A 33 11.09 10.73 -5.69
CA ARG A 33 12.44 11.28 -5.93
C ARG A 33 13.55 10.45 -5.30
N SER A 34 13.23 9.60 -4.32
CA SER A 34 14.17 8.68 -3.68
C SER A 34 14.31 7.34 -4.41
N GLY A 35 13.66 7.18 -5.57
CA GLY A 35 13.75 5.99 -6.41
C GLY A 35 12.83 4.84 -5.99
N VAL A 36 11.77 5.13 -5.24
CA VAL A 36 10.76 4.16 -4.78
C VAL A 36 9.38 4.63 -5.25
N VAL A 37 8.45 3.72 -5.57
CA VAL A 37 7.12 4.13 -6.06
C VAL A 37 6.30 4.72 -4.90
N GLY A 38 5.94 6.00 -5.00
CA GLY A 38 5.06 6.68 -4.05
C GLY A 38 3.60 6.65 -4.50
N THR A 39 2.66 6.32 -3.61
CA THR A 39 1.25 6.21 -3.99
C THR A 39 0.30 6.84 -2.97
N PHE A 40 -0.88 7.24 -3.43
CA PHE A 40 -1.92 7.83 -2.58
C PHE A 40 -3.35 7.47 -3.05
N PRO A 41 -4.34 7.39 -2.14
CA PRO A 41 -5.76 7.23 -2.52
C PRO A 41 -6.36 8.51 -3.10
N ALA A 42 -7.10 8.40 -4.21
CA ALA A 42 -7.85 9.53 -4.78
C ALA A 42 -8.88 10.12 -3.77
N LEU A 43 -9.40 9.27 -2.88
CA LEU A 43 -10.36 9.64 -1.84
C LEU A 43 -9.73 10.36 -0.63
N ASN A 44 -8.41 10.52 -0.55
CA ASN A 44 -7.81 11.43 0.45
C ASN A 44 -8.25 12.87 0.23
N GLN A 45 -8.56 13.22 -1.01
CA GLN A 45 -9.24 14.46 -1.34
C GLN A 45 -10.76 14.30 -1.22
N ARG A 46 -11.46 15.39 -0.91
CA ARG A 46 -12.93 15.36 -0.76
C ARG A 46 -13.67 15.49 -2.08
N SER A 47 -13.04 16.10 -3.09
CA SER A 47 -13.61 16.28 -4.42
C SER A 47 -12.63 15.86 -5.52
N THR A 48 -13.16 15.64 -6.71
CA THR A 48 -12.36 15.32 -7.90
C THR A 48 -11.44 16.49 -8.27
N GLU A 49 -11.88 17.74 -8.09
CA GLU A 49 -11.03 18.92 -8.33
C GLU A 49 -9.84 18.97 -7.37
N GLY A 50 -10.05 18.65 -6.09
CA GLY A 50 -8.95 18.54 -5.12
C GLY A 50 -7.99 17.41 -5.47
N PHE A 51 -8.51 16.29 -5.96
CA PHE A 51 -7.70 15.18 -6.46
C PHE A 51 -6.85 15.58 -7.68
N VAL A 52 -7.43 16.29 -8.65
CA VAL A 52 -6.70 16.85 -9.80
C VAL A 52 -5.59 17.79 -9.36
N ALA A 53 -5.86 18.70 -8.42
CA ALA A 53 -4.85 19.60 -7.90
C ALA A 53 -3.63 18.86 -7.31
N TRP A 54 -3.86 17.73 -6.62
CA TRP A 54 -2.76 16.88 -6.14
C TRP A 54 -2.00 16.17 -7.26
N LEU A 55 -2.68 15.69 -8.30
CA LEU A 55 -2.01 15.11 -9.48
C LEU A 55 -1.08 16.13 -10.15
N GLU A 56 -1.57 17.35 -10.35
CA GLU A 56 -0.80 18.44 -10.95
C GLU A 56 0.39 18.84 -10.09
N GLU A 57 0.20 18.98 -8.77
CA GLU A 57 1.28 19.31 -7.84
C GLU A 57 2.37 18.23 -7.83
N ILE A 58 1.99 16.95 -7.69
CA ILE A 58 2.93 15.82 -7.67
C ILE A 58 3.72 15.79 -8.97
N LYS A 59 3.03 15.90 -10.12
CA LYS A 59 3.68 15.89 -11.43
C LYS A 59 4.68 17.04 -11.58
N ALA A 60 4.25 18.28 -11.28
CA ALA A 60 5.10 19.46 -11.40
C ALA A 60 6.34 19.38 -10.50
N ARG A 61 6.21 18.85 -9.27
CA ARG A 61 7.35 18.67 -8.35
C ARG A 61 8.30 17.58 -8.83
N LEU A 62 7.79 16.51 -9.45
CA LEU A 62 8.62 15.42 -9.97
C LEU A 62 9.35 15.78 -11.27
N GLU A 63 8.82 16.71 -12.07
CA GLU A 63 9.49 17.23 -13.29
C GLU A 63 10.85 17.90 -12.99
N ALA A 64 11.11 18.29 -11.74
CA ALA A 64 12.39 18.86 -11.31
C ALA A 64 13.52 17.81 -11.15
N PHE A 65 13.23 16.52 -11.32
CA PHE A 65 14.18 15.43 -11.16
C PHE A 65 14.35 14.67 -12.49
N ASP A 66 15.58 14.28 -12.81
CA ASP A 66 15.88 13.63 -14.10
C ASP A 66 15.20 12.26 -14.26
N THR A 67 15.16 11.48 -13.17
CA THR A 67 14.68 10.08 -13.19
C THR A 67 13.91 9.71 -11.91
N PRO A 68 12.84 10.44 -11.54
CA PRO A 68 12.01 10.05 -10.40
C PRO A 68 11.33 8.70 -10.67
N ALA A 69 11.13 7.90 -9.63
CA ALA A 69 10.28 6.73 -9.72
C ALA A 69 8.82 7.16 -10.01
N PRO A 70 8.01 6.33 -10.69
CA PRO A 70 6.62 6.66 -10.98
C PRO A 70 5.82 6.81 -9.70
N TYR A 71 4.84 7.73 -9.72
CA TYR A 71 3.80 7.78 -8.69
C TYR A 71 2.61 6.89 -9.08
N GLY A 72 1.77 6.56 -8.11
CA GLY A 72 0.52 5.84 -8.36
C GLY A 72 -0.67 6.35 -7.55
N VAL A 73 -1.86 6.03 -8.03
CA VAL A 73 -3.15 6.42 -7.42
C VAL A 73 -3.96 5.19 -7.08
N ASN A 74 -4.50 5.12 -5.87
CA ASN A 74 -5.51 4.13 -5.52
C ASN A 74 -6.93 4.61 -5.82
N LEU A 75 -7.67 3.80 -6.58
CA LEU A 75 -9.10 3.93 -6.85
C LEU A 75 -9.86 2.80 -6.15
N ILE A 76 -10.78 3.17 -5.25
CA ILE A 76 -11.65 2.21 -4.58
C ILE A 76 -12.83 1.89 -5.51
N VAL A 77 -12.84 0.66 -6.04
CA VAL A 77 -13.82 0.21 -7.04
C VAL A 77 -15.01 -0.41 -6.32
N HIS A 78 -15.93 0.43 -5.89
CA HIS A 78 -17.15 0.01 -5.21
C HIS A 78 -18.33 0.86 -5.66
N ARG A 79 -19.53 0.26 -5.74
CA ARG A 79 -20.76 0.92 -6.20
C ARG A 79 -21.16 2.14 -5.37
N SER A 80 -20.73 2.21 -4.11
CA SER A 80 -21.03 3.34 -3.23
C SER A 80 -19.98 4.46 -3.32
N ASN A 81 -18.95 4.33 -4.15
CA ASN A 81 -18.00 5.41 -4.41
C ASN A 81 -18.60 6.35 -5.49
N PRO A 82 -19.12 7.54 -5.12
CA PRO A 82 -19.77 8.43 -6.08
C PRO A 82 -18.79 9.08 -7.06
N ARG A 83 -17.48 9.04 -6.75
CA ARG A 83 -16.44 9.71 -7.52
C ARG A 83 -15.68 8.81 -8.48
N LEU A 84 -15.85 7.49 -8.41
CA LEU A 84 -15.04 6.54 -9.17
C LEU A 84 -14.94 6.88 -10.66
N ARG A 85 -16.07 7.16 -11.31
CA ARG A 85 -16.08 7.50 -12.74
C ARG A 85 -15.35 8.82 -13.04
N ALA A 86 -15.64 9.87 -12.28
CA ALA A 86 -15.03 11.18 -12.48
C ALA A 86 -13.50 11.14 -12.21
N ASP A 87 -13.09 10.48 -11.12
CA ASP A 87 -11.67 10.31 -10.80
C ASP A 87 -10.95 9.44 -11.84
N LEU A 88 -11.61 8.42 -12.42
CA LEU A 88 -11.04 7.61 -13.51
C LEU A 88 -10.82 8.42 -14.79
N GLU A 89 -11.77 9.30 -15.15
CA GLU A 89 -11.63 10.22 -16.29
C GLU A 89 -10.39 11.11 -16.12
N GLU A 90 -10.16 11.62 -14.91
CA GLU A 90 -8.97 12.44 -14.62
C GLU A 90 -7.67 11.62 -14.58
N VAL A 91 -7.72 10.38 -14.09
CA VAL A 91 -6.60 9.43 -14.17
C VAL A 91 -6.14 9.22 -15.62
N VAL A 92 -7.09 9.02 -16.55
CA VAL A 92 -6.82 8.88 -17.99
C VAL A 92 -6.26 10.18 -18.57
N ARG A 93 -6.89 11.32 -18.26
CA ARG A 93 -6.48 12.64 -18.76
C ARG A 93 -5.06 13.00 -18.33
N HIS A 94 -4.71 12.73 -17.08
CA HIS A 94 -3.38 13.00 -16.51
C HIS A 94 -2.37 11.88 -16.78
N ARG A 95 -2.82 10.75 -17.36
CA ARG A 95 -2.01 9.56 -17.68
C ARG A 95 -1.22 9.06 -16.47
N VAL A 96 -1.93 8.79 -15.37
CA VAL A 96 -1.32 8.33 -14.12
C VAL A 96 -0.52 7.04 -14.37
N PRO A 97 0.78 6.96 -14.01
CA PRO A 97 1.63 5.82 -14.40
C PRO A 97 1.18 4.48 -13.82
N LEU A 98 0.75 4.48 -12.55
CA LEU A 98 0.28 3.29 -11.83
C LEU A 98 -1.08 3.56 -11.21
N VAL A 99 -2.07 2.74 -11.53
CA VAL A 99 -3.38 2.72 -10.87
C VAL A 99 -3.48 1.47 -10.01
N ILE A 100 -3.83 1.67 -8.74
CA ILE A 100 -4.05 0.60 -7.78
C ILE A 100 -5.56 0.48 -7.55
N THR A 101 -6.14 -0.67 -7.81
CA THR A 101 -7.58 -0.90 -7.57
C THR A 101 -7.77 -1.79 -6.34
N SER A 102 -8.86 -1.55 -5.61
CA SER A 102 -9.24 -2.36 -4.44
C SER A 102 -10.75 -2.62 -4.42
N LEU A 103 -11.16 -3.64 -3.65
CA LEU A 103 -12.51 -4.20 -3.54
C LEU A 103 -13.05 -4.86 -4.82
N GLY A 104 -13.06 -4.15 -5.96
CA GLY A 104 -13.54 -4.64 -7.25
C GLY A 104 -12.43 -4.67 -8.30
N ALA A 105 -12.29 -5.81 -8.98
CA ALA A 105 -11.54 -5.93 -10.22
C ALA A 105 -12.54 -5.80 -11.38
N VAL A 106 -12.42 -4.74 -12.19
CA VAL A 106 -13.36 -4.42 -13.27
C VAL A 106 -12.58 -4.13 -14.54
N ALA A 107 -12.85 -4.90 -15.60
CA ALA A 107 -12.16 -4.80 -16.89
C ALA A 107 -12.21 -3.37 -17.46
N ASP A 108 -13.35 -2.67 -17.37
CA ASP A 108 -13.50 -1.30 -17.87
C ASP A 108 -12.47 -0.32 -17.26
N VAL A 109 -12.10 -0.51 -15.98
CA VAL A 109 -11.07 0.32 -15.33
C VAL A 109 -9.70 -0.03 -15.88
N VAL A 110 -9.43 -1.31 -16.11
CA VAL A 110 -8.17 -1.80 -16.68
C VAL A 110 -7.99 -1.30 -18.11
N ASP A 111 -9.00 -1.47 -18.95
CA ASP A 111 -9.01 -1.03 -20.35
C ASP A 111 -8.81 0.49 -20.46
N ALA A 112 -9.46 1.26 -19.58
CA ALA A 112 -9.30 2.72 -19.55
C ALA A 112 -7.84 3.12 -19.24
N VAL A 113 -7.19 2.44 -18.28
CA VAL A 113 -5.79 2.71 -17.91
C VAL A 113 -4.81 2.24 -18.98
N HIS A 114 -5.05 1.06 -19.56
CA HIS A 114 -4.25 0.52 -20.65
C HIS A 114 -4.33 1.37 -21.93
N SER A 115 -5.44 2.09 -22.15
CA SER A 115 -5.63 2.96 -23.33
C SER A 115 -4.56 4.04 -23.50
N TYR A 116 -3.86 4.43 -22.42
CA TYR A 116 -2.74 5.36 -22.45
C TYR A 116 -1.39 4.74 -22.05
N GLY A 117 -1.36 3.42 -21.82
CA GLY A 117 -0.16 2.67 -21.43
C GLY A 117 0.17 2.71 -19.93
N GLY A 118 -0.79 3.10 -19.08
CA GLY A 118 -0.65 2.99 -17.63
C GLY A 118 -0.70 1.52 -17.17
N LEU A 119 -0.28 1.28 -15.92
CA LEU A 119 -0.31 -0.05 -15.31
C LEU A 119 -1.43 -0.15 -14.27
N VAL A 120 -2.07 -1.31 -14.16
CA VAL A 120 -3.07 -1.60 -13.11
C VAL A 120 -2.59 -2.71 -12.19
N PHE A 121 -2.50 -2.39 -10.91
CA PHE A 121 -2.24 -3.34 -9.85
C PHE A 121 -3.52 -3.50 -9.00
N HIS A 122 -3.86 -4.73 -8.59
CA HIS A 122 -5.09 -4.98 -7.82
C HIS A 122 -4.80 -5.62 -6.45
N ASP A 123 -5.41 -5.08 -5.40
CA ASP A 123 -5.34 -5.62 -4.05
C ASP A 123 -6.14 -6.93 -3.92
N VAL A 124 -5.49 -7.99 -3.44
CA VAL A 124 -6.11 -9.29 -3.21
C VAL A 124 -5.75 -9.83 -1.83
N ILE A 125 -6.70 -10.55 -1.21
CA ILE A 125 -6.50 -11.19 0.10
C ILE A 125 -6.65 -12.72 0.04
N SER A 126 -6.91 -13.26 -1.15
CA SER A 126 -7.12 -14.69 -1.39
C SER A 126 -6.83 -15.05 -2.84
N ARG A 127 -6.58 -16.34 -3.12
CA ARG A 127 -6.44 -16.87 -4.48
C ARG A 127 -7.64 -16.56 -5.37
N ARG A 128 -8.87 -16.70 -4.86
CA ARG A 128 -10.09 -16.39 -5.62
C ARG A 128 -10.15 -14.93 -6.05
N HIS A 129 -9.65 -14.00 -5.23
CA HIS A 129 -9.58 -12.59 -5.63
C HIS A 129 -8.51 -12.38 -6.70
N ALA A 130 -7.38 -13.08 -6.60
CA ALA A 130 -6.35 -13.09 -7.63
C ALA A 130 -6.87 -13.63 -8.97
N GLU A 131 -7.61 -14.74 -8.99
CA GLU A 131 -8.21 -15.30 -10.21
C GLU A 131 -9.08 -14.25 -10.93
N LYS A 132 -9.93 -13.53 -10.19
CA LYS A 132 -10.74 -12.43 -10.75
C LYS A 132 -9.92 -11.26 -11.26
N ALA A 133 -8.83 -10.92 -10.58
CA ALA A 133 -7.94 -9.85 -11.02
C ALA A 133 -7.24 -10.23 -12.32
N VAL A 134 -6.79 -11.49 -12.44
CA VAL A 134 -6.21 -12.04 -13.68
C VAL A 134 -7.24 -12.04 -14.81
N GLU A 135 -8.48 -12.46 -14.56
CA GLU A 135 -9.58 -12.38 -15.54
C GLU A 135 -9.84 -10.95 -16.02
N ALA A 136 -9.68 -9.96 -15.14
CA ALA A 136 -9.81 -8.54 -15.49
C ALA A 136 -8.59 -7.97 -16.25
N GLY A 137 -7.50 -8.72 -16.39
CA GLY A 137 -6.33 -8.33 -17.19
C GLY A 137 -5.32 -7.42 -16.48
N VAL A 138 -5.24 -7.45 -15.15
CA VAL A 138 -4.31 -6.59 -14.40
C VAL A 138 -2.83 -6.92 -14.69
N ASP A 139 -1.96 -5.91 -14.65
CA ASP A 139 -0.51 -6.05 -14.83
C ASP A 139 0.19 -6.58 -13.57
N GLY A 140 -0.42 -6.34 -12.41
CA GLY A 140 0.13 -6.74 -11.13
C GLY A 140 -0.92 -7.06 -10.07
N ILE A 141 -0.51 -7.86 -9.10
CA ILE A 141 -1.32 -8.26 -7.96
C ILE A 141 -0.62 -7.82 -6.69
N ILE A 142 -1.35 -7.10 -5.83
CA ILE A 142 -0.89 -6.74 -4.50
C ILE A 142 -1.47 -7.77 -3.52
N ALA A 143 -0.63 -8.70 -3.07
CA ALA A 143 -1.00 -9.75 -2.13
C ALA A 143 -1.04 -9.18 -0.70
N VAL A 144 -2.22 -8.75 -0.24
CA VAL A 144 -2.43 -8.17 1.09
C VAL A 144 -2.60 -9.30 2.13
N ALA A 145 -1.47 -9.81 2.60
CA ALA A 145 -1.41 -10.94 3.54
C ALA A 145 -1.71 -10.52 4.99
N ALA A 146 -1.72 -11.53 5.87
CA ALA A 146 -1.86 -11.36 7.31
C ALA A 146 -0.89 -10.30 7.88
N GLY A 147 -1.42 -9.44 8.75
CA GLY A 147 -0.64 -8.41 9.43
C GLY A 147 -0.42 -7.12 8.63
N ALA A 148 -1.04 -6.95 7.46
CA ALA A 148 -1.10 -5.65 6.77
C ALA A 148 -1.96 -4.65 7.57
N GLY A 149 -1.65 -3.35 7.51
CA GLY A 149 -2.43 -2.32 8.19
C GLY A 149 -3.71 -1.97 7.44
N GLY A 150 -4.77 -1.59 8.16
CA GLY A 150 -6.08 -1.36 7.55
C GLY A 150 -6.70 -2.65 7.04
N HIS A 151 -7.51 -2.59 5.96
CA HIS A 151 -8.15 -3.77 5.39
C HIS A 151 -7.13 -4.81 4.94
N ALA A 152 -7.24 -6.03 5.48
CA ALA A 152 -6.21 -7.06 5.30
C ALA A 152 -6.79 -8.48 5.27
N GLY A 153 -6.08 -9.37 4.57
CA GLY A 153 -6.33 -10.80 4.64
C GLY A 153 -5.81 -11.43 5.93
N GLN A 154 -6.20 -12.68 6.16
CA GLN A 154 -5.69 -13.50 7.27
C GLN A 154 -4.73 -14.60 6.82
N ILE A 155 -4.52 -14.75 5.50
CA ILE A 155 -3.67 -15.79 4.93
C ILE A 155 -2.19 -15.41 5.14
N SER A 156 -1.39 -16.38 5.56
CA SER A 156 0.06 -16.25 5.70
C SER A 156 0.70 -15.77 4.39
N PRO A 157 1.70 -14.87 4.43
CA PRO A 157 2.40 -14.41 3.23
C PRO A 157 3.03 -15.57 2.44
N PHE A 158 3.53 -16.61 3.11
CA PHE A 158 4.11 -17.79 2.45
C PHE A 158 3.08 -18.53 1.60
N ALA A 159 1.86 -18.74 2.12
CA ALA A 159 0.81 -19.43 1.39
C ALA A 159 0.24 -18.54 0.27
N LEU A 160 -0.08 -17.29 0.59
CA LEU A 160 -0.74 -16.38 -0.36
C LEU A 160 0.12 -16.12 -1.60
N VAL A 161 1.42 -15.86 -1.44
CA VAL A 161 2.31 -15.61 -2.58
C VAL A 161 2.45 -16.85 -3.45
N SER A 162 2.64 -18.03 -2.85
CA SER A 162 2.74 -19.28 -3.62
C SER A 162 1.47 -19.60 -4.39
N GLU A 163 0.29 -19.42 -3.78
CA GLU A 163 -1.00 -19.66 -4.45
C GLU A 163 -1.24 -18.70 -5.63
N ILE A 164 -0.92 -17.42 -5.47
CA ILE A 164 -1.07 -16.42 -6.54
C ILE A 164 -0.08 -16.70 -7.66
N ARG A 165 1.19 -16.96 -7.34
CA ARG A 165 2.21 -17.24 -8.35
C ARG A 165 1.90 -18.47 -9.19
N ALA A 166 1.20 -19.45 -8.64
CA ALA A 166 0.78 -20.64 -9.38
C ALA A 166 -0.21 -20.36 -10.54
N ILE A 167 -0.84 -19.18 -10.56
CA ILE A 167 -1.86 -18.80 -11.55
C ILE A 167 -1.55 -17.48 -12.28
N PHE A 168 -0.47 -16.79 -11.90
CA PHE A 168 -0.17 -15.45 -12.41
C PHE A 168 1.32 -15.25 -12.63
N ASP A 169 1.68 -14.87 -13.84
CA ASP A 169 3.07 -14.59 -14.25
C ASP A 169 3.44 -13.11 -14.19
N GLY A 170 2.47 -12.21 -13.98
CA GLY A 170 2.72 -10.77 -13.83
C GLY A 170 3.37 -10.39 -12.51
N ALA A 171 3.43 -9.09 -12.23
CA ALA A 171 4.13 -8.58 -11.04
C ALA A 171 3.35 -8.89 -9.75
N ILE A 172 4.02 -9.45 -8.74
CA ILE A 172 3.42 -9.62 -7.41
C ILE A 172 4.07 -8.65 -6.43
N ALA A 173 3.28 -7.77 -5.83
CA ALA A 173 3.70 -6.96 -4.68
C ALA A 173 3.16 -7.58 -3.39
N LEU A 174 4.03 -8.01 -2.48
CA LEU A 174 3.60 -8.54 -1.19
C LEU A 174 3.35 -7.40 -0.20
N SER A 175 2.22 -7.42 0.51
CA SER A 175 1.97 -6.59 1.68
C SER A 175 1.72 -7.44 2.93
N GLY A 176 2.01 -6.88 4.11
CA GLY A 176 1.76 -7.51 5.41
C GLY A 176 3.00 -7.55 6.30
N ALA A 177 2.91 -6.97 7.50
CA ALA A 177 3.93 -7.02 8.56
C ALA A 177 5.37 -6.59 8.18
N MET A 178 5.58 -5.90 7.05
CA MET A 178 6.91 -5.50 6.59
C MET A 178 7.26 -4.05 6.96
N SER A 179 8.50 -3.80 7.37
CA SER A 179 8.97 -2.45 7.77
C SER A 179 10.48 -2.22 7.62
N THR A 180 11.26 -3.21 7.17
CA THR A 180 12.73 -3.11 7.04
C THR A 180 13.17 -3.58 5.64
N GLY A 181 14.38 -3.20 5.21
CA GLY A 181 14.94 -3.68 3.95
C GLY A 181 15.15 -5.19 3.92
N ALA A 182 15.40 -5.81 5.07
CA ALA A 182 15.47 -7.26 5.19
C ALA A 182 14.12 -7.94 4.93
N HIS A 183 13.00 -7.31 5.31
CA HIS A 183 11.67 -7.84 4.98
C HIS A 183 11.39 -7.75 3.47
N ILE A 184 11.89 -6.71 2.79
CA ILE A 184 11.82 -6.59 1.32
C ILE A 184 12.61 -7.72 0.66
N ALA A 185 13.83 -8.02 1.15
CA ALA A 185 14.61 -9.15 0.66
C ALA A 185 13.90 -10.49 0.88
N ALA A 186 13.24 -10.67 2.03
CA ALA A 186 12.44 -11.86 2.31
C ALA A 186 11.23 -12.00 1.36
N ALA A 187 10.52 -10.90 1.05
CA ALA A 187 9.44 -10.90 0.07
C ALA A 187 9.93 -11.37 -1.32
N ARG A 188 11.09 -10.86 -1.74
CA ARG A 188 11.74 -11.27 -3.00
C ARG A 188 12.10 -12.75 -3.00
N ALA A 189 12.65 -13.25 -1.90
CA ALA A 189 12.99 -14.66 -1.74
C ALA A 189 11.76 -15.59 -1.76
N MET A 190 10.59 -15.12 -1.31
CA MET A 190 9.32 -15.87 -1.38
C MET A 190 8.69 -15.89 -2.78
N GLY A 191 9.24 -15.16 -3.76
CA GLY A 191 8.74 -15.12 -5.14
C GLY A 191 7.82 -13.93 -5.45
N ALA A 192 7.71 -12.96 -4.54
CA ALA A 192 7.14 -11.65 -4.88
C ALA A 192 8.16 -10.80 -5.65
N ASP A 193 7.68 -9.94 -6.54
CA ASP A 193 8.52 -9.01 -7.29
C ASP A 193 8.76 -7.70 -6.52
N LEU A 194 7.83 -7.28 -5.68
CA LEU A 194 7.92 -6.03 -4.92
C LEU A 194 7.46 -6.23 -3.48
N ALA A 195 7.92 -5.37 -2.58
CA ALA A 195 7.29 -5.16 -1.28
C ALA A 195 6.33 -3.98 -1.31
N TYR A 196 5.27 -4.04 -0.50
CA TYR A 196 4.24 -3.01 -0.41
C TYR A 196 4.07 -2.58 1.05
N LEU A 197 4.60 -1.39 1.36
CA LEU A 197 4.84 -0.93 2.73
C LEU A 197 3.90 0.21 3.09
N GLY A 198 2.98 -0.02 4.03
CA GLY A 198 2.10 1.03 4.58
C GLY A 198 2.63 1.61 5.89
N THR A 199 2.44 0.87 6.98
CA THR A 199 2.74 1.33 8.35
C THR A 199 4.13 1.94 8.54
N ARG A 200 5.15 1.47 7.82
CA ARG A 200 6.50 2.05 7.90
C ARG A 200 6.60 3.46 7.30
N PHE A 201 5.85 3.75 6.24
CA PHE A 201 5.77 5.09 5.64
C PHE A 201 4.76 5.99 6.34
N LEU A 202 3.79 5.43 7.09
CA LEU A 202 2.91 6.22 7.97
C LEU A 202 3.72 6.98 9.04
N THR A 203 4.81 6.39 9.52
CA THR A 203 5.68 6.99 10.54
C THR A 203 6.82 7.82 9.93
N THR A 204 6.59 8.53 8.82
CA THR A 204 7.54 9.54 8.31
C THR A 204 7.07 10.95 8.62
N ARG A 205 7.96 11.94 8.52
CA ARG A 205 7.60 13.35 8.76
C ARG A 205 6.56 13.87 7.77
N GLU A 206 6.61 13.40 6.53
CA GLU A 206 5.81 13.85 5.39
C GLU A 206 4.42 13.20 5.31
N ALA A 207 4.19 12.12 6.06
CA ALA A 207 2.86 11.55 6.20
C ALA A 207 1.92 12.57 6.87
N MET A 208 0.70 12.73 6.35
CA MET A 208 -0.27 13.76 6.77
C MET A 208 -0.91 13.52 8.15
N VAL A 209 -0.65 12.37 8.76
CA VAL A 209 -1.21 12.00 10.06
C VAL A 209 -0.59 12.82 11.20
N SER A 210 -1.33 12.93 12.30
CA SER A 210 -0.88 13.65 13.50
C SER A 210 0.40 13.05 14.09
N LEU A 211 1.20 13.88 14.78
CA LEU A 211 2.36 13.39 15.52
C LEU A 211 1.97 12.31 16.55
N ALA A 212 0.84 12.49 17.24
CA ALA A 212 0.32 11.52 18.21
C ALA A 212 0.06 10.14 17.58
N GLN A 213 -0.47 10.10 16.35
CA GLN A 213 -0.66 8.84 15.62
C GLN A 213 0.68 8.19 15.26
N LYS A 214 1.67 8.98 14.82
CA LYS A 214 3.01 8.47 14.50
C LYS A 214 3.68 7.90 15.75
N GLU A 215 3.65 8.64 16.86
CA GLU A 215 4.24 8.22 18.14
C GLU A 215 3.56 6.96 18.70
N MET A 216 2.22 6.89 18.66
CA MET A 216 1.49 5.70 19.08
C MET A 216 1.86 4.48 18.22
N THR A 217 2.01 4.66 16.90
CA THR A 217 2.40 3.60 15.97
C THR A 217 3.82 3.10 16.26
N VAL A 218 4.77 4.01 16.56
CA VAL A 218 6.16 3.66 16.92
C VAL A 218 6.23 2.95 18.28
N ALA A 219 5.39 3.35 19.24
CA ALA A 219 5.37 2.75 20.57
C ALA A 219 4.72 1.35 20.59
N ALA A 220 3.85 1.04 19.63
CA ALA A 220 3.09 -0.20 19.58
C ALA A 220 3.96 -1.44 19.31
N ARG A 221 3.41 -2.60 19.67
CA ARG A 221 3.94 -3.93 19.36
C ARG A 221 2.93 -4.72 18.54
N ALA A 222 3.37 -5.81 17.93
CA ALA A 222 2.49 -6.64 17.10
C ALA A 222 1.25 -7.16 17.87
N ALA A 223 1.38 -7.40 19.17
CA ALA A 223 0.28 -7.80 20.05
C ALA A 223 -0.77 -6.70 20.28
N ASP A 224 -0.43 -5.43 20.03
CA ASP A 224 -1.34 -4.30 20.16
C ASP A 224 -2.17 -4.06 18.89
N ILE A 225 -1.98 -4.89 17.86
CA ILE A 225 -2.73 -4.81 16.61
C ILE A 225 -3.98 -5.69 16.70
N LEU A 226 -5.15 -5.05 16.65
CA LEU A 226 -6.45 -5.70 16.69
C LEU A 226 -6.98 -5.90 15.26
N TYR A 227 -7.11 -7.15 14.84
CA TYR A 227 -7.84 -7.50 13.62
C TYR A 227 -9.34 -7.66 13.91
N THR A 228 -10.18 -6.84 13.29
CA THR A 228 -11.63 -6.92 13.47
C THR A 228 -12.40 -6.35 12.28
N PRO A 229 -13.52 -6.95 11.87
CA PRO A 229 -14.46 -6.33 10.94
C PRO A 229 -15.43 -5.36 11.64
N ALA A 230 -15.48 -5.35 12.98
CA ALA A 230 -16.52 -4.66 13.72
C ALA A 230 -16.49 -3.13 13.51
N ILE A 231 -15.35 -2.56 13.10
CA ILE A 231 -15.11 -1.13 12.99
C ILE A 231 -15.51 -0.57 11.62
N SER A 232 -15.09 -1.20 10.52
CA SER A 232 -15.38 -0.73 9.15
C SER A 232 -16.33 -1.65 8.37
N GLY A 233 -16.77 -2.77 8.94
CA GLY A 233 -17.57 -3.80 8.26
C GLY A 233 -16.76 -4.79 7.41
N VAL A 234 -15.45 -4.55 7.23
CA VAL A 234 -14.51 -5.43 6.54
C VAL A 234 -13.31 -5.66 7.45
N GLY A 235 -12.77 -6.88 7.46
CA GLY A 235 -11.66 -7.24 8.34
C GLY A 235 -10.45 -6.31 8.14
N ALA A 236 -10.09 -5.58 9.19
CA ALA A 236 -9.00 -4.62 9.18
C ALA A 236 -8.19 -4.65 10.48
N ASN A 237 -6.92 -4.25 10.40
CA ASN A 237 -5.99 -4.14 11.53
C ASN A 237 -5.91 -2.71 12.06
N PHE A 238 -6.22 -2.55 13.35
CA PHE A 238 -6.24 -1.27 14.07
C PHE A 238 -5.27 -1.28 15.26
N LEU A 239 -4.81 -0.10 15.66
CA LEU A 239 -4.09 0.09 16.92
C LEU A 239 -5.08 0.01 18.08
N ALA A 240 -4.94 -0.99 18.95
CA ALA A 240 -5.83 -1.18 20.10
C ALA A 240 -5.89 0.05 21.01
N GLN A 241 -4.77 0.75 21.18
CA GLN A 241 -4.70 1.99 21.98
C GLN A 241 -5.59 3.10 21.40
N SER A 242 -5.69 3.21 20.07
CA SER A 242 -6.58 4.18 19.43
C SER A 242 -8.05 3.81 19.57
N VAL A 243 -8.38 2.52 19.53
CA VAL A 243 -9.73 2.01 19.78
C VAL A 243 -10.18 2.38 21.20
N VAL A 244 -9.31 2.18 22.19
CA VAL A 244 -9.57 2.58 23.59
C VAL A 244 -9.70 4.10 23.71
N ALA A 245 -8.82 4.87 23.06
CA ALA A 245 -8.89 6.33 23.07
C ALA A 245 -10.18 6.89 22.46
N ALA A 246 -10.76 6.17 21.49
CA ALA A 246 -12.06 6.47 20.89
C ALA A 246 -13.25 6.03 21.76
N GLY A 247 -13.02 5.51 22.98
CA GLY A 247 -14.06 5.12 23.94
C GLY A 247 -14.68 3.75 23.68
N MET A 248 -14.04 2.90 22.88
CA MET A 248 -14.50 1.55 22.58
C MET A 248 -13.73 0.51 23.40
N ASP A 249 -14.36 -0.64 23.64
CA ASP A 249 -13.73 -1.81 24.28
C ASP A 249 -13.26 -2.81 23.20
N PRO A 250 -11.94 -2.97 22.99
CA PRO A 250 -11.38 -3.94 22.04
C PRO A 250 -11.85 -5.38 22.25
N ALA A 251 -12.20 -5.76 23.48
CA ALA A 251 -12.63 -7.11 23.83
C ALA A 251 -14.14 -7.34 23.58
N ASN A 252 -14.91 -6.27 23.35
CA ASN A 252 -16.37 -6.33 23.23
C ASN A 252 -16.91 -5.36 22.17
N LEU A 253 -16.26 -5.32 21.01
CA LEU A 253 -16.71 -4.49 19.89
C LEU A 253 -18.05 -4.96 19.32
N GLN A 254 -18.99 -4.03 19.20
CA GLN A 254 -20.26 -4.25 18.51
C GLN A 254 -20.08 -4.02 17.01
N SER A 255 -20.80 -4.78 16.18
CA SER A 255 -20.70 -4.66 14.72
C SER A 255 -21.27 -3.33 14.21
N HIS A 256 -20.50 -2.61 13.38
CA HIS A 256 -20.93 -1.38 12.70
C HIS A 256 -21.78 -1.60 11.44
N GLY A 257 -22.14 -2.84 11.08
CA GLY A 257 -22.93 -3.13 9.88
C GLY A 257 -22.07 -3.26 8.60
N ALA A 258 -22.67 -3.07 7.43
CA ALA A 258 -21.97 -3.20 6.14
C ALA A 258 -21.13 -1.96 5.79
N LEU A 259 -20.09 -2.16 4.97
CA LEU A 259 -19.19 -1.11 4.50
C LEU A 259 -19.93 0.03 3.78
N ASP A 260 -19.70 1.27 4.23
CA ASP A 260 -20.22 2.50 3.62
C ASP A 260 -19.13 3.58 3.51
N MET A 261 -18.69 3.85 2.28
CA MET A 261 -17.65 4.83 1.95
C MET A 261 -17.99 6.25 2.42
N GLY A 262 -19.27 6.60 2.58
CA GLY A 262 -19.69 7.92 3.06
C GLY A 262 -19.36 8.16 4.54
N ASN A 263 -19.25 7.09 5.34
CA ASN A 263 -19.03 7.14 6.79
C ASN A 263 -17.61 6.72 7.21
N GLU A 264 -16.82 6.13 6.32
CA GLU A 264 -15.44 5.72 6.59
C GLU A 264 -14.58 6.87 7.15
N ALA A 265 -14.65 8.07 6.56
CA ALA A 265 -13.82 9.21 6.96
C ALA A 265 -14.00 9.66 8.42
N LYS A 266 -15.08 9.24 9.09
CA LYS A 266 -15.28 9.46 10.52
C LYS A 266 -14.62 8.37 11.36
N VAL A 267 -14.80 7.11 10.98
CA VAL A 267 -14.24 5.94 11.69
C VAL A 267 -12.71 5.97 11.70
N TRP A 268 -12.09 6.17 10.54
CA TRP A 268 -10.64 6.15 10.36
C TRP A 268 -9.91 7.39 10.91
N ARG A 269 -10.66 8.43 11.29
CA ARG A 269 -10.10 9.65 11.89
C ARG A 269 -9.70 9.43 13.34
N ASP A 270 -10.58 8.74 14.08
CA ASP A 270 -10.45 8.56 15.52
C ASP A 270 -9.88 7.18 15.87
N VAL A 271 -10.06 6.19 14.99
CA VAL A 271 -9.50 4.84 15.11
C VAL A 271 -8.41 4.65 14.08
N TRP A 272 -7.18 4.52 14.55
CA TRP A 272 -6.00 4.50 13.69
C TRP A 272 -5.61 3.08 13.30
N SER A 273 -5.22 2.93 12.03
CA SER A 273 -4.76 1.66 11.50
C SER A 273 -3.25 1.54 11.45
N ALA A 274 -2.78 0.35 11.77
CA ALA A 274 -1.40 -0.07 11.64
C ALA A 274 -1.34 -1.59 11.44
N GLY A 275 -0.30 -2.07 10.76
CA GLY A 275 -0.04 -3.49 10.59
C GLY A 275 0.89 -4.04 11.67
N GLN A 276 1.05 -5.36 11.72
CA GLN A 276 1.89 -6.05 12.70
C GLN A 276 3.40 -5.72 12.57
N GLY A 277 3.79 -5.03 11.48
CA GLY A 277 5.15 -4.53 11.27
C GLY A 277 5.59 -3.44 12.27
N VAL A 278 4.66 -2.90 13.09
CA VAL A 278 4.97 -1.91 14.14
C VAL A 278 6.11 -2.31 15.07
N GLY A 279 6.30 -3.61 15.32
CA GLY A 279 7.35 -4.11 16.21
C GLY A 279 8.78 -3.82 15.74
N SER A 280 8.98 -3.44 14.47
CA SER A 280 10.29 -3.06 13.93
C SER A 280 10.49 -1.54 13.81
N LEU A 281 9.56 -0.74 14.35
CA LEU A 281 9.64 0.72 14.32
C LEU A 281 10.36 1.24 15.57
N GLY A 282 11.06 2.37 15.42
CA GLY A 282 11.77 3.00 16.53
C GLY A 282 11.97 4.51 16.37
N ASP A 283 11.44 5.11 15.31
CA ASP A 283 11.71 6.51 14.95
C ASP A 283 10.69 7.06 13.94
N ILE A 284 10.76 8.38 13.70
CA ILE A 284 9.96 9.11 12.70
C ILE A 284 10.90 9.84 11.73
N PRO A 285 11.55 9.13 10.78
CA PRO A 285 12.51 9.73 9.87
C PRO A 285 11.83 10.55 8.76
N GLY A 286 12.64 11.19 7.92
CA GLY A 286 12.15 11.69 6.63
C GLY A 286 11.93 10.54 5.66
N ALA A 287 11.04 10.70 4.70
CA ALA A 287 10.74 9.66 3.71
C ALA A 287 11.97 9.31 2.86
N ALA A 288 12.78 10.30 2.48
CA ALA A 288 14.04 10.06 1.76
C ALA A 288 15.06 9.27 2.60
N GLU A 289 15.25 9.66 3.87
CA GLU A 289 16.14 8.97 4.81
C GLU A 289 15.68 7.52 5.04
N LEU A 290 14.37 7.30 5.13
CA LEU A 290 13.80 5.97 5.22
C LEU A 290 14.10 5.14 3.96
N CYS A 291 13.95 5.71 2.76
CA CYS A 291 14.27 5.03 1.51
C CYS A 291 15.76 4.64 1.45
N ASP A 292 16.66 5.54 1.86
CA ASP A 292 18.10 5.25 1.98
C ASP A 292 18.36 4.06 2.90
N ARG A 293 17.75 4.08 4.09
CA ARG A 293 17.90 3.03 5.10
C ARG A 293 17.37 1.68 4.60
N LEU A 294 16.20 1.67 3.96
CA LEU A 294 15.62 0.45 3.40
C LEU A 294 16.50 -0.14 2.29
N ALA A 295 17.05 0.71 1.40
CA ALA A 295 17.96 0.29 0.34
C ALA A 295 19.25 -0.35 0.91
N LEU A 296 19.85 0.28 1.93
CA LEU A 296 21.03 -0.27 2.60
C LEU A 296 20.73 -1.64 3.24
N GLN A 297 19.68 -1.71 4.07
CA GLN A 297 19.29 -2.95 4.74
C GLN A 297 18.93 -4.08 3.75
N TYR A 298 18.32 -3.73 2.61
CA TYR A 298 18.02 -4.67 1.55
C TYR A 298 19.31 -5.24 0.94
N ALA A 299 20.27 -4.38 0.58
CA ALA A 299 21.54 -4.80 0.01
C ALA A 299 22.35 -5.68 0.99
N GLU A 300 22.36 -5.34 2.28
CA GLU A 300 22.97 -6.15 3.34
C GLU A 300 22.31 -7.53 3.47
N ALA A 301 20.97 -7.58 3.47
CA ALA A 301 20.24 -8.83 3.54
C ALA A 301 20.50 -9.73 2.32
N MET A 302 20.50 -9.15 1.11
CA MET A 302 20.84 -9.88 -0.12
C MET A 302 22.28 -10.39 -0.10
N THR A 303 23.23 -9.59 0.38
CA THR A 303 24.64 -10.01 0.54
C THR A 303 24.77 -11.18 1.51
N ARG A 304 24.04 -11.14 2.63
CA ARG A 304 24.02 -12.23 3.61
C ARG A 304 23.44 -13.51 3.00
N LEU A 305 22.33 -13.43 2.27
CA LEU A 305 21.70 -14.58 1.61
C LEU A 305 22.58 -15.16 0.51
N ALA A 306 23.29 -14.33 -0.27
CA ALA A 306 24.21 -14.81 -1.30
C ALA A 306 25.44 -15.56 -0.73
N ARG A 307 25.76 -15.34 0.54
CA ARG A 307 26.83 -16.03 1.28
C ARG A 307 26.33 -17.25 2.06
N ASP A 308 25.06 -17.61 1.90
CA ASP A 308 24.49 -18.78 2.57
C ASP A 308 25.27 -20.05 2.15
N PRO A 309 25.75 -20.88 3.10
CA PRO A 309 26.59 -22.04 2.78
C PRO A 309 25.86 -23.14 1.99
N PHE A 310 24.53 -23.07 1.88
CA PHE A 310 23.70 -23.94 1.07
C PHE A 310 23.41 -23.36 -0.32
N ALA A 311 23.65 -22.06 -0.55
CA ALA A 311 23.51 -21.44 -1.87
C ALA A 311 24.67 -21.89 -2.78
N GLY A 312 24.37 -22.68 -3.81
CA GLY A 312 25.36 -23.13 -4.80
C GLY A 312 26.05 -24.47 -4.51
N ARG A 313 25.48 -25.29 -3.62
CA ARG A 313 25.81 -26.72 -3.52
C ARG A 313 24.94 -27.57 -4.45
#